data_AF-A0A7S4PAJ0-F1
#
_entry.id   AF-A0A7S4PAJ0-F1
#
_cell.length_a   1.000
_cell.length_b   1.000
_cell.length_c   1.000
_cell.angle_alpha   90.00
_cell.angle_beta   90.00
_cell.angle_gamma   90.00
#
_symmetry.space_group_name_H-M   'P 1'
#
loop_
_entity.id
_entity.type
_entity.pdbx_description
1 polymer ?
#
loop_
_entity_poly.entity_id
_entity_poly.type
_entity_poly.pdbx_seq_one_letter_code
_entity_poly.pdbx_strand_id
1 'polypeptide(L)'
;CIVPIVNKIDMQSARIEKTVEDMCTTFGVTEDQCLKVSAKSRIGIETIFPEILSSIPPPSQRGSPDAPLRALLFDSWFDTHQGVICLVRVIDGSLTKGQKVSSMFS
;
A
#
# COMPACT_ATOMS: atom_id res chain seq x y z
N CYS A 1 -7.96 -3.35 -5.93
CA CYS A 1 -7.09 -2.82 -7.00
C CYS A 1 -5.67 -3.24 -6.71
N ILE A 2 -4.91 -3.63 -7.73
CA ILE A 2 -3.51 -4.05 -7.65
C ILE A 2 -2.72 -3.30 -8.73
N VAL A 3 -1.45 -3.00 -8.47
CA VAL A 3 -0.51 -2.45 -9.46
C VAL A 3 0.58 -3.50 -9.68
N PRO A 4 0.59 -4.23 -10.80
CA PRO A 4 1.57 -5.30 -11.02
C PRO A 4 2.92 -4.70 -11.43
N ILE A 5 3.98 -5.10 -10.72
CA ILE A 5 5.34 -4.59 -10.94
C ILE A 5 6.32 -5.76 -11.06
N VAL A 6 6.98 -5.87 -12.21
CA VAL A 6 8.11 -6.78 -12.44
C VAL A 6 9.40 -6.04 -12.17
N ASN A 7 10.03 -6.34 -11.03
CA ASN A 7 11.26 -5.69 -10.59
C ASN A 7 12.52 -6.46 -11.02
N LYS A 8 13.69 -5.82 -10.90
CA LYS A 8 15.03 -6.36 -11.19
C LYS A 8 15.28 -6.64 -12.68
N ILE A 9 14.68 -5.85 -13.57
CA ILE A 9 14.88 -5.99 -15.03
C ILE A 9 16.33 -5.76 -15.49
N ASP A 10 17.18 -5.18 -14.63
CA ASP A 10 18.60 -4.96 -14.90
C ASP A 10 19.44 -6.25 -14.83
N MET A 11 18.91 -7.32 -14.24
CA MET A 11 19.65 -8.57 -14.10
C MET A 11 19.66 -9.34 -15.43
N GLN A 12 20.83 -9.79 -15.87
CA GLN A 12 20.97 -10.66 -17.06
C GLN A 12 20.16 -11.97 -16.94
N SER A 13 19.95 -12.44 -15.71
CA SER A 13 19.14 -13.64 -15.44
C SER A 13 17.64 -13.35 -15.31
N ALA A 14 17.20 -12.09 -15.43
CA ALA A 14 15.80 -11.74 -15.34
C ALA A 14 15.01 -12.34 -16.50
N ARG A 15 13.89 -13.00 -16.20
CA ARG A 15 12.99 -13.59 -17.20
C ARG A 15 11.75 -12.72 -17.31
N ILE A 16 11.90 -11.53 -17.88
CA ILE A 16 10.89 -10.46 -17.82
C ILE A 16 9.61 -10.90 -18.53
N GLU A 17 9.71 -11.34 -19.79
CA GLU A 17 8.58 -11.72 -20.63
C GLU A 17 7.79 -12.86 -20.00
N LYS A 18 8.48 -13.91 -19.56
CA LYS A 18 7.86 -15.04 -18.88
C LYS A 18 7.14 -14.61 -17.59
N THR A 19 7.76 -13.72 -16.80
CA THR A 19 7.16 -13.25 -15.55
C THR A 19 5.89 -12.44 -15.81
N VAL A 20 5.86 -11.65 -16.89
CA VAL A 20 4.67 -10.94 -17.32
C VAL A 20 3.58 -11.92 -17.78
N GLU A 21 3.93 -12.92 -18.58
CA GLU A 21 3.00 -13.97 -19.02
C GLU A 21 2.39 -14.72 -17.82
N ASP A 22 3.23 -15.12 -16.86
CA ASP A 22 2.80 -15.77 -15.62
C ASP A 22 1.87 -14.85 -14.81
N MET A 23 2.18 -13.54 -14.74
CA MET A 23 1.32 -12.55 -14.07
C MET A 23 -0.04 -12.40 -14.75
N CYS A 24 -0.08 -12.29 -16.08
CA CYS A 24 -1.32 -12.19 -16.84
C CYS A 24 -2.19 -13.43 -16.64
N THR A 25 -1.58 -14.61 -16.70
CA THR A 25 -2.28 -15.89 -16.55
C THR A 25 -2.78 -16.10 -15.12
N THR A 26 -1.99 -15.74 -14.11
CA THR A 26 -2.29 -16.02 -12.69
C THR A 26 -3.23 -14.98 -12.07
N PHE A 27 -3.04 -13.70 -12.39
CA PHE A 27 -3.74 -12.59 -11.74
C PHE A 27 -4.76 -11.90 -12.65
N GLY A 28 -4.87 -12.30 -13.92
CA GLY A 28 -5.84 -11.74 -14.86
C GLY A 28 -5.55 -10.27 -15.23
N VAL A 29 -4.30 -9.83 -15.08
CA VAL A 29 -3.85 -8.51 -15.52
C VAL A 29 -3.44 -8.56 -17.00
N THR A 30 -3.37 -7.40 -17.65
CA THR A 30 -2.83 -7.31 -19.02
C THR A 30 -1.33 -6.99 -19.00
N GLU A 31 -0.63 -7.32 -20.08
CA GLU A 31 0.80 -7.00 -20.19
C GLU A 31 1.06 -5.49 -20.04
N ASP A 32 0.21 -4.65 -20.60
CA ASP A 32 0.34 -3.18 -20.53
C ASP A 32 0.20 -2.63 -19.11
N GLN A 33 -0.46 -3.38 -18.21
CA GLN A 33 -0.57 -3.00 -16.79
C GLN A 33 0.69 -3.33 -15.99
N CYS A 34 1.54 -4.23 -16.49
CA CYS A 34 2.72 -4.70 -15.79
C CYS A 34 3.89 -3.73 -15.94
N LEU A 35 4.17 -2.95 -14.89
CA LEU A 35 5.32 -2.06 -14.86
C LEU A 35 6.62 -2.87 -14.78
N LYS A 36 7.50 -2.69 -15.75
CA LYS A 36 8.83 -3.31 -15.83
C LYS A 36 9.85 -2.33 -15.25
N VAL A 37 10.41 -2.61 -14.08
CA VAL A 37 11.27 -1.65 -13.34
C VAL A 37 12.54 -2.27 -12.78
N SER A 38 13.54 -1.42 -12.51
CA SER A 38 14.68 -1.78 -11.67
C SER A 38 14.84 -0.77 -10.55
N ALA A 39 14.53 -1.18 -9.32
CA ALA A 39 14.78 -0.36 -8.14
C ALA A 39 16.28 -0.09 -7.92
N LYS A 40 17.15 -1.05 -8.27
CA LYS A 40 18.60 -0.94 -8.10
C LYS A 40 19.20 0.07 -9.07
N SER A 41 18.86 -0.06 -10.35
CA SER A 41 19.39 0.77 -11.44
C SER A 41 18.54 2.02 -11.70
N ARG A 42 17.45 2.20 -10.94
CA ARG A 42 16.49 3.31 -11.06
C ARG A 42 15.86 3.43 -12.45
N ILE A 43 15.53 2.29 -13.06
CA ILE A 43 14.89 2.24 -14.38
C ILE A 43 13.37 2.12 -14.16
N GLY A 44 12.57 3.01 -14.77
CA GLY A 44 11.11 2.94 -14.76
C GLY A 44 10.48 3.19 -13.38
N ILE A 45 11.19 3.81 -12.45
CA ILE A 45 10.68 4.07 -11.09
C ILE A 45 9.70 5.25 -11.08
N GLU A 46 9.93 6.22 -11.97
CA GLU A 46 9.12 7.41 -12.17
C GLU A 46 7.69 7.11 -12.60
N THR A 47 7.42 5.92 -13.17
CA THR A 47 6.07 5.51 -13.60
C THR A 47 5.25 4.90 -12.47
N ILE A 48 5.88 4.46 -11.38
CA ILE A 48 5.20 3.77 -10.28
C ILE A 48 4.21 4.69 -9.58
N PHE A 49 4.61 5.91 -9.22
CA PHE A 49 3.72 6.86 -8.54
C PHE A 49 2.51 7.27 -9.40
N PRO A 50 2.69 7.67 -10.67
CA PRO A 50 1.57 7.92 -11.58
C PRO A 50 0.60 6.75 -11.66
N GLU A 51 1.10 5.52 -11.78
CA GLU A 51 0.26 4.32 -11.86
C GLU A 51 -0.49 4.05 -10.55
N ILE A 52 0.16 4.23 -9.40
CA ILE A 52 -0.51 4.14 -8.10
C ILE A 52 -1.65 5.15 -8.00
N LEU A 53 -1.42 6.39 -8.43
CA LEU A 53 -2.41 7.46 -8.37
C LEU A 53 -3.59 7.24 -9.31
N SER A 54 -3.37 6.67 -10.50
CA SER A 54 -4.43 6.36 -11.46
C SER A 54 -5.22 5.11 -11.07
N SER A 55 -4.55 4.08 -10.56
CA SER A 55 -5.15 2.76 -10.33
C SER A 55 -5.73 2.60 -8.92
N ILE A 56 -5.08 3.12 -7.87
CA ILE A 56 -5.56 2.92 -6.50
C ILE A 56 -6.62 3.98 -6.16
N PRO A 57 -7.87 3.57 -5.86
CA PRO A 57 -8.89 4.54 -5.50
C PRO A 57 -8.53 5.21 -4.17
N PRO A 58 -8.98 6.46 -3.95
CA PRO A 58 -8.85 7.10 -2.65
C PRO A 58 -9.53 6.23 -1.57
N PRO A 59 -9.17 6.41 -0.28
CA PRO A 59 -9.84 5.74 0.83
C PRO A 59 -11.36 5.84 0.69
N SER A 60 -12.06 4.73 0.99
CA SER A 60 -13.50 4.62 0.78
C SER A 60 -14.26 5.81 1.40
N GLN A 61 -15.13 6.45 0.62
CA GLN A 61 -16.01 7.55 1.06
C GLN A 61 -17.00 7.17 2.18
N ARG A 62 -16.99 5.91 2.65
CA ARG A 62 -17.81 5.45 3.79
C ARG A 62 -17.34 6.02 5.13
N GLY A 63 -16.15 6.60 5.19
CA GLY A 63 -15.65 7.29 6.37
C GLY A 63 -16.15 8.73 6.43
N SER A 64 -16.69 9.16 7.56
CA SER A 64 -17.01 10.57 7.83
C SER A 64 -16.01 11.16 8.84
N PRO A 65 -15.36 12.30 8.53
CA PRO A 65 -14.50 13.00 9.49
C PRO A 65 -15.23 13.48 10.75
N ASP A 66 -16.55 13.67 10.66
CA ASP A 66 -17.41 14.16 11.74
C ASP A 66 -18.03 13.02 12.57
N ALA A 67 -17.84 11.75 12.15
CA ALA A 67 -18.32 10.60 12.91
C ALA A 67 -17.40 10.28 14.10
N PRO A 68 -17.89 9.50 15.10
CA PRO A 68 -17.05 9.01 16.18
C PRO A 68 -15.83 8.24 15.65
N LEU A 69 -14.69 8.39 16.33
CA LEU A 69 -13.43 7.76 15.93
C LEU A 69 -13.61 6.24 15.78
N ARG A 70 -13.31 5.74 14.58
CA ARG A 70 -13.10 4.31 14.33
C ARG A 70 -11.79 4.13 13.60
N ALA A 71 -10.91 3.35 14.20
CA ALA A 71 -9.61 3.04 13.62
C ALA A 71 -9.31 1.56 13.72
N LEU A 72 -8.67 1.02 12.68
CA LEU A 72 -8.18 -0.35 12.64
C LEU A 72 -6.71 -0.35 13.05
N LEU A 73 -6.38 -1.06 14.13
CA LEU A 73 -5.00 -1.36 14.49
C LEU A 73 -4.44 -2.38 13.50
N PHE A 74 -3.42 -1.97 12.74
CA PHE A 74 -2.77 -2.79 11.72
C PHE A 74 -1.52 -3.47 12.24
N ASP A 75 -0.74 -2.74 13.02
CA ASP A 75 0.52 -3.21 13.59
C ASP A 75 0.87 -2.40 14.86
N SER A 76 1.79 -2.92 15.67
CA SER A 76 2.30 -2.21 16.84
C SER A 76 3.74 -2.61 17.16
N TRP A 77 4.53 -1.68 17.66
CA TRP A 77 5.87 -1.96 18.17
C TRP A 77 6.13 -1.20 19.47
N PHE A 78 7.12 -1.69 20.23
CA PHE A 78 7.54 -1.04 21.47
C PHE A 78 8.71 -0.10 21.21
N ASP A 79 8.56 1.14 21.66
CA ASP A 79 9.61 2.15 21.74
C ASP A 79 9.97 2.38 23.21
N THR A 80 11.27 2.45 23.51
CA THR A 80 11.77 2.53 24.90
C THR A 80 11.42 3.84 25.59
N HIS A 81 11.11 4.91 24.85
CA HIS A 81 10.77 6.22 25.39
C HIS A 81 9.26 6.51 25.32
N GLN A 82 8.60 6.07 24.25
CA GLN A 82 7.20 6.37 23.97
C GLN A 82 6.23 5.25 24.36
N GLY A 83 6.76 4.07 24.73
CA GLY A 83 5.96 2.89 25.04
C GLY A 83 5.45 2.21 23.76
N VAL A 84 4.24 1.66 23.80
CA VAL A 84 3.64 0.98 22.64
C VAL A 84 3.18 2.00 21.61
N ILE A 85 3.77 1.95 20.41
CA ILE A 85 3.35 2.72 19.25
C ILE A 85 2.44 1.85 18.38
N CYS A 86 1.25 2.37 18.10
CA CYS A 86 0.25 1.70 17.29
C CYS A 86 0.18 2.31 15.88
N LEU A 87 0.34 1.48 14.85
CA LEU A 87 0.03 1.86 13.47
C LEU A 87 -1.44 1.58 13.20
N VAL A 88 -2.20 2.66 13.00
CA VAL A 88 -3.64 2.58 12.81
C VAL A 88 -4.06 3.14 11.46
N ARG A 89 -5.09 2.53 10.86
CA ARG A 89 -5.84 3.12 9.75
C ARG A 89 -7.11 3.75 10.29
N VAL A 90 -7.22 5.07 10.21
CA VAL A 90 -8.45 5.80 10.55
C VAL A 90 -9.50 5.55 9.47
N ILE A 91 -10.69 5.13 9.88
CA ILE A 91 -11.84 4.87 9.02
C ILE A 91 -12.86 6.00 9.19
N ASP A 92 -13.16 6.40 10.42
CA ASP A 92 -14.05 7.51 10.76
C ASP A 92 -13.45 8.42 11.82
N GLY A 93 -13.93 9.65 11.84
CA GLY A 93 -13.52 10.66 12.79
C GLY A 93 -12.11 11.14 12.55
N SER A 94 -11.52 11.70 13.61
CA SER A 94 -10.13 12.12 13.65
C SER A 94 -9.50 11.75 14.98
N LEU A 95 -8.17 11.65 14.99
CA LEU A 95 -7.38 11.43 16.18
C LEU A 95 -6.51 12.65 16.43
N THR A 96 -6.62 13.23 17.63
CA THR A 96 -5.84 14.40 18.05
C THR A 96 -5.08 14.13 19.34
N LYS A 97 -4.00 14.89 19.57
CA LYS A 97 -3.16 14.72 20.78
C LYS A 97 -3.99 14.98 22.04
N GLY A 98 -3.92 14.06 23.00
CA GLY A 98 -4.63 14.15 24.28
C GLY A 98 -6.07 13.59 24.25
N GLN A 99 -6.56 13.16 23.09
CA GLN A 99 -7.85 12.50 22.97
C GLN A 99 -7.83 11.16 23.71
N LYS A 100 -8.85 10.92 24.55
CA LYS A 100 -9.05 9.61 25.18
C LYS A 100 -9.57 8.64 24.14
N VAL A 101 -8.91 7.50 24.02
CA VAL A 101 -9.29 6.41 23.11
C VAL A 101 -9.52 5.13 23.92
N SER A 102 -10.37 4.26 23.41
CA SER A 102 -10.64 2.94 23.98
C SER A 102 -10.60 1.90 22.87
N SER A 103 -10.14 0.70 23.20
CA SER A 103 -10.41 -0.46 22.35
C SER A 103 -11.90 -0.80 22.43
N MET A 104 -12.46 -1.33 21.34
CA MET A 104 -13.84 -1.83 21.30
C MET A 104 -13.99 -3.22 21.93
N PHE A 105 -12.88 -3.92 22.23
CA PHE A 105 -12.87 -5.25 22.85
C PHE A 105 -12.45 -5.17 24.33
N SER A 106 -13.08 -4.25 25.08
CA SER A 106 -13.03 -4.21 26.54
C SER A 106 -14.35 -4.65 27.14
#